data_AF-A0A2G6HJB3-F1
#
_entry.id   AF-A0A2G6HJB3-F1
#
_cell.length_a   1.000
_cell.length_b   1.000
_cell.length_c   1.000
_cell.angle_alpha   90.00
_cell.angle_beta   90.00
_cell.angle_gamma   90.00
#
_symmetry.space_group_name_H-M   'P 1'
#
loop_
_entity.id
_entity.type
_entity.pdbx_description
1 polymer ?
#
loop_
_entity_poly.entity_id
_entity_poly.type
_entity_poly.pdbx_seq_one_letter_code
_entity_poly.pdbx_strand_id
1 'polypeptide(L)'
;MDRKIVVPRAGHPVLPHSVSAVSVGIIDGVPMLDLPYVEDVRADTDMNVVQTGSGAFVEVQGTGEHHTFDRDELNALLDLATAGNLELAKLQTQAVVTPPMTRVESDI
;
A
#
# COMPACT_ATOMS: atom_id res chain seq x y z
N MET A 1 -12.00 31.93 -2.28
CA MET A 1 -11.24 30.91 -3.03
C MET A 1 -12.24 30.03 -3.73
N ASP A 2 -12.27 30.07 -5.07
CA ASP A 2 -13.11 29.17 -5.86
C ASP A 2 -12.65 27.73 -5.66
N ARG A 3 -13.51 26.89 -5.08
CA ARG A 3 -13.29 25.44 -5.07
C ARG A 3 -13.45 24.95 -6.50
N LYS A 4 -12.35 24.57 -7.15
CA LYS A 4 -12.40 23.84 -8.44
C LYS A 4 -13.03 22.47 -8.20
N ILE A 5 -14.35 22.40 -8.33
CA ILE A 5 -15.07 21.12 -8.33
C ILE A 5 -14.70 20.41 -9.63
N VAL A 6 -14.12 19.22 -9.51
CA VAL A 6 -13.90 18.33 -10.65
C VAL A 6 -15.27 17.85 -11.12
N VAL A 7 -15.69 18.31 -12.30
CA VAL A 7 -16.93 17.85 -12.92
C VAL A 7 -16.66 16.46 -13.54
N PRO A 8 -17.33 15.39 -13.10
CA PRO A 8 -17.13 14.06 -13.67
C PRO A 8 -17.51 14.07 -15.15
N ARG A 9 -16.63 13.50 -15.98
CA ARG A 9 -16.97 13.21 -17.38
C ARG A 9 -17.87 11.98 -17.42
N ALA A 10 -18.92 12.03 -18.22
CA ALA A 10 -19.80 10.88 -18.40
C ALA A 10 -19.00 9.65 -18.86
N GLY A 11 -19.23 8.50 -18.23
CA GLY A 11 -18.64 7.21 -18.61
C GLY A 11 -17.39 6.78 -17.85
N HIS A 12 -16.79 7.63 -17.00
CA HIS A 12 -15.63 7.24 -16.19
C HIS A 12 -15.76 7.67 -14.72
N PRO A 13 -15.56 6.75 -13.75
CA PRO A 13 -15.49 7.12 -12.34
C PRO A 13 -14.33 8.08 -12.08
N VAL A 14 -14.53 9.07 -11.21
CA VAL A 14 -13.46 10.01 -10.79
C VAL A 14 -12.36 9.27 -10.02
N LEU A 15 -12.73 8.24 -9.25
CA LEU A 15 -11.83 7.32 -8.57
C LEU A 15 -12.07 5.91 -9.14
N PRO A 16 -11.40 5.53 -10.24
CA PRO A 16 -11.67 4.28 -10.93
C PRO A 16 -11.15 3.04 -10.19
N HIS A 17 -10.20 3.22 -9.25
CA HIS A 17 -9.55 2.13 -8.52
C HIS A 17 -9.30 2.54 -7.06
N SER A 18 -9.32 1.56 -6.15
CA SER A 18 -8.63 1.70 -4.86
C SER A 18 -7.12 1.57 -5.06
N VAL A 19 -6.36 2.08 -4.09
CA VAL A 19 -4.90 2.02 -4.07
C VAL A 19 -4.45 1.66 -2.66
N SER A 20 -3.46 0.79 -2.54
CA SER A 20 -2.78 0.49 -1.29
C SER A 20 -1.27 0.39 -1.52
N ALA A 21 -0.50 0.54 -0.45
CA ALA A 21 0.93 0.36 -0.45
C ALA A 21 1.35 -0.35 0.83
N VAL A 22 2.38 -1.19 0.74
CA VAL A 22 2.96 -1.89 1.89
C VAL A 22 4.48 -2.00 1.71
N SER A 23 5.20 -1.95 2.83
CA SER A 23 6.64 -2.19 2.85
C SER A 23 6.93 -3.70 2.91
N VAL A 24 8.04 -4.10 2.30
CA VAL A 24 8.62 -5.44 2.39
C VAL A 24 10.13 -5.30 2.45
N GLY A 25 10.81 -6.28 3.02
CA GLY A 25 12.27 -6.31 3.00
C GLY A 25 12.83 -7.65 3.46
N ILE A 26 14.16 -7.74 3.50
CA ILE A 26 14.87 -8.96 3.91
C ILE A 26 15.56 -8.71 5.24
N ILE A 27 15.26 -9.57 6.22
CA ILE A 27 15.90 -9.58 7.54
C ILE A 27 16.59 -10.92 7.73
N ASP A 28 17.91 -10.91 7.92
CA ASP A 28 18.72 -12.11 8.14
C ASP A 28 18.45 -13.22 7.08
N GLY A 29 18.24 -12.81 5.81
CA GLY A 29 17.93 -13.70 4.68
C GLY A 29 16.47 -14.14 4.56
N VAL A 30 15.56 -13.62 5.39
CA VAL A 30 14.14 -13.95 5.38
C VAL A 30 13.33 -12.78 4.80
N PRO A 31 12.53 -13.00 3.74
CA PRO A 31 11.57 -12.00 3.25
C PRO A 31 10.45 -11.75 4.25
N MET A 32 10.19 -10.47 4.54
CA MET A 32 9.24 -10.02 5.56
C MET A 32 8.28 -8.98 4.98
N LEU A 33 7.05 -8.96 5.51
CA LEU A 33 5.99 -8.03 5.14
C LEU A 33 5.74 -7.03 6.27
N ASP A 34 5.48 -5.77 5.92
CA ASP A 34 5.07 -4.71 6.83
C ASP A 34 6.09 -4.48 7.96
N LEU A 35 7.31 -4.09 7.57
CA LEU A 35 8.44 -3.93 8.49
C LEU A 35 8.18 -2.83 9.53
N PRO A 36 8.18 -3.12 10.84
CA PRO A 36 8.18 -2.10 11.88
C PRO A 36 9.55 -1.39 11.94
N TYR A 37 9.58 -0.12 12.38
CA TYR A 37 10.77 0.74 12.35
C TYR A 37 12.09 0.12 12.86
N VAL A 38 12.04 -0.71 13.91
CA VAL A 38 13.23 -1.35 14.50
C VAL A 38 13.85 -2.39 13.55
N GLU A 39 13.02 -3.00 12.72
CA GLU A 39 13.40 -3.97 11.71
C GLU A 39 13.79 -3.26 10.40
N ASP A 40 13.10 -2.17 10.06
CA ASP A 40 13.36 -1.34 8.87
C ASP A 40 14.76 -0.71 8.89
N VAL A 41 15.21 -0.16 10.04
CA VAL A 41 16.56 0.45 10.16
C VAL A 41 17.71 -0.57 10.08
N ARG A 42 17.39 -1.86 10.13
CA ARG A 42 18.36 -2.96 10.07
C ARG A 42 18.24 -3.79 8.79
N ALA A 43 17.22 -3.54 7.96
CA ALA A 43 16.97 -4.32 6.77
C ALA A 43 18.09 -4.10 5.75
N ASP A 44 18.57 -5.19 5.14
CA ASP A 44 19.61 -5.10 4.12
C ASP A 44 19.08 -4.54 2.79
N THR A 45 17.76 -4.63 2.61
CA THR A 45 16.98 -4.19 1.46
C THR A 45 15.57 -3.85 1.95
N ASP A 46 15.09 -2.68 1.57
CA ASP A 46 13.72 -2.23 1.77
C ASP A 46 13.02 -1.98 0.43
N MET A 47 11.72 -2.21 0.38
CA MET A 47 10.92 -1.94 -0.80
C MET A 47 9.49 -1.52 -0.42
N ASN A 48 9.04 -0.44 -1.04
CA ASN A 48 7.65 0.00 -0.98
C ASN A 48 6.96 -0.36 -2.29
N VAL A 49 5.85 -1.10 -2.17
CA VAL A 49 5.09 -1.60 -3.34
C VAL A 49 3.68 -1.03 -3.31
N VAL A 50 3.33 -0.28 -4.35
CA VAL A 50 2.02 0.35 -4.53
C VAL A 50 1.23 -0.38 -5.61
N GLN A 51 0.01 -0.81 -5.29
CA GLN A 51 -0.87 -1.50 -6.23
C GLN A 51 -2.27 -0.92 -6.23
N THR A 52 -2.94 -1.05 -7.38
CA THR A 52 -4.39 -0.86 -7.47
C THR A 52 -5.12 -2.01 -6.79
N GLY A 53 -6.40 -1.81 -6.45
CA GLY A 53 -7.24 -2.89 -5.90
C GLY A 53 -7.43 -4.11 -6.82
N SER A 54 -7.08 -4.01 -8.11
CA SER A 54 -7.06 -5.14 -9.05
C SER A 54 -5.70 -5.85 -9.09
N GLY A 55 -4.73 -5.44 -8.27
CA GLY A 55 -3.38 -5.99 -8.21
C GLY A 55 -2.40 -5.43 -9.24
N ALA A 56 -2.80 -4.44 -10.04
CA ALA A 56 -1.87 -3.83 -11.01
C ALA A 56 -0.87 -2.94 -10.28
N PHE A 57 0.42 -3.06 -10.61
CA PHE A 57 1.46 -2.22 -10.03
C PHE A 57 1.30 -0.77 -10.48
N VAL A 58 1.29 0.13 -9.50
CA VAL A 58 1.42 1.57 -9.70
C VAL A 58 2.89 1.97 -9.58
N GLU A 59 3.56 1.46 -8.56
CA GLU A 59 4.96 1.75 -8.28
C GLU A 59 5.60 0.58 -7.52
N VAL A 60 6.87 0.33 -7.83
CA VAL A 60 7.75 -0.58 -7.09
C VAL A 60 9.03 0.20 -6.87
N GLN A 61 9.29 0.61 -5.63
CA GLN A 61 10.52 1.31 -5.26
C GLN A 61 11.23 0.45 -4.23
N GLY A 62 12.37 -0.12 -4.62
CA GLY A 62 13.26 -0.85 -3.72
C GLY A 62 14.65 -0.27 -3.71
N THR A 63 15.31 -0.31 -2.55
CA THR A 63 16.71 0.07 -2.38
C THR A 63 17.46 -1.09 -1.75
N GLY A 64 18.58 -1.48 -2.36
CA GLY A 64 19.56 -2.34 -1.68
C GLY A 64 20.48 -1.48 -0.82
N GLU A 65 20.05 -1.11 0.39
CA GLU A 65 20.83 -0.19 1.24
C GLU A 65 22.15 -0.82 1.72
N HIS A 66 22.15 -2.12 2.01
CA HIS A 66 23.34 -2.85 2.48
C HIS A 66 23.67 -4.10 1.65
N HIS A 67 22.69 -4.63 0.91
CA HIS A 67 22.87 -5.76 0.01
C HIS A 67 22.10 -5.56 -1.30
N THR A 68 22.61 -6.12 -2.40
CA THR A 68 21.85 -6.19 -3.66
C THR A 68 21.01 -7.46 -3.65
N PHE A 69 19.71 -7.35 -3.90
CA PHE A 69 18.86 -8.54 -4.04
C PHE A 69 18.96 -9.17 -5.43
N ASP A 70 18.81 -10.49 -5.49
CA ASP A 70 18.69 -11.21 -6.75
C ASP A 70 17.23 -11.23 -7.27
N ARG A 71 17.02 -11.92 -8.39
CA ARG A 71 15.70 -11.98 -9.02
C ARG A 71 14.69 -12.79 -8.20
N ASP A 72 15.13 -13.86 -7.55
CA ASP A 72 14.26 -14.74 -6.80
C ASP A 72 13.85 -14.08 -5.47
N GLU A 73 14.78 -13.36 -4.83
CA GLU A 73 14.51 -12.50 -3.70
C GLU A 73 13.52 -11.38 -4.02
N LEU A 74 13.73 -10.67 -5.14
CA LEU A 74 12.78 -9.65 -5.60
C LEU A 74 11.38 -10.23 -5.81
N ASN A 75 11.28 -11.39 -6.46
CA ASN A 75 9.99 -12.03 -6.70
C ASN A 75 9.30 -12.39 -5.37
N ALA A 76 10.04 -12.94 -4.40
CA ALA A 76 9.48 -13.29 -3.09
C ALA A 76 8.93 -12.06 -2.35
N LEU A 77 9.64 -10.94 -2.40
CA LEU A 77 9.18 -9.67 -1.81
C LEU A 77 7.92 -9.13 -2.53
N LEU A 78 7.87 -9.22 -3.86
CA LEU A 78 6.69 -8.80 -4.64
C LEU A 78 5.46 -9.69 -4.38
N ASP A 79 5.67 -10.99 -4.15
CA ASP A 79 4.60 -11.92 -3.79
C ASP A 79 4.01 -11.57 -2.42
N LEU A 80 4.87 -11.31 -1.43
CA LEU A 80 4.45 -10.84 -0.10
C LEU A 80 3.69 -9.52 -0.18
N ALA A 81 4.23 -8.54 -0.90
CA ALA A 81 3.60 -7.24 -1.07
C ALA A 81 2.24 -7.35 -1.76
N THR A 82 2.11 -8.21 -2.77
CA THR A 82 0.85 -8.45 -3.47
C THR A 82 -0.20 -9.06 -2.53
N ALA A 83 0.20 -10.00 -1.68
CA ALA A 83 -0.70 -10.55 -0.66
C ALA A 83 -1.14 -9.50 0.36
N GLY A 84 -0.19 -8.69 0.86
CA GLY A 84 -0.48 -7.60 1.81
C GLY A 84 -1.39 -6.52 1.23
N ASN A 85 -1.12 -6.06 0.00
CA ASN A 85 -1.96 -5.09 -0.69
C ASN A 85 -3.39 -5.63 -0.95
N LEU A 86 -3.53 -6.93 -1.24
CA LEU A 86 -4.84 -7.55 -1.35
C LEU A 86 -5.62 -7.54 -0.02
N GLU A 87 -4.94 -7.78 1.10
CA GLU A 87 -5.52 -7.67 2.45
C GLU A 87 -5.99 -6.23 2.70
N LEU A 88 -5.11 -5.24 2.47
CA LEU A 88 -5.40 -3.82 2.65
C LEU A 88 -6.58 -3.36 1.80
N ALA A 89 -6.65 -3.77 0.53
CA ALA A 89 -7.76 -3.42 -0.36
C ALA A 89 -9.11 -3.96 0.17
N LYS A 90 -9.13 -5.17 0.75
CA LYS A 90 -10.33 -5.72 1.39
C LYS A 90 -10.74 -4.90 2.62
N LEU A 91 -9.78 -4.56 3.49
CA LEU A 91 -10.02 -3.76 4.69
C LEU A 91 -10.52 -2.35 4.34
N GLN A 92 -9.92 -1.70 3.35
CA GLN A 92 -10.38 -0.41 2.82
C GLN A 92 -11.83 -0.50 2.34
N THR A 93 -12.18 -1.56 1.58
CA THR A 93 -13.54 -1.77 1.10
C THR A 93 -14.53 -1.88 2.25
N GLN A 94 -14.20 -2.66 3.28
CA GLN A 94 -15.03 -2.81 4.49
C GLN A 94 -15.21 -1.48 5.25
N ALA A 95 -14.15 -0.70 5.37
CA ALA A 95 -14.19 0.58 6.06
C ALA A 95 -15.05 1.62 5.32
N VAL A 96 -14.96 1.69 3.99
CA VAL A 96 -15.66 2.69 3.17
C VAL A 96 -17.16 2.39 3.02
N VAL A 97 -17.57 1.11 3.02
CA VAL A 97 -19.00 0.75 2.98
C VAL A 97 -19.70 0.90 4.33
N THR A 98 -18.94 1.07 5.42
CA THR A 98 -19.49 1.31 6.75
C THR A 98 -20.01 2.75 6.83
N PRO A 99 -21.28 2.98 7.26
CA PRO A 99 -21.79 4.34 7.41
C PRO A 99 -20.85 5.16 8.32
N PRO A 100 -20.56 6.42 7.98
CA PRO A 100 -19.71 7.24 8.84
C PRO A 100 -20.34 7.29 10.24
N MET A 101 -19.53 7.05 11.27
CA MET A 101 -20.02 7.19 12.64
C MET A 101 -20.63 8.59 12.79
N THR A 102 -21.84 8.67 13.33
CA THR A 102 -22.45 9.95 13.69
C THR A 102 -21.46 10.71 14.54
N ARG A 103 -21.00 11.86 14.04
CA ARG A 103 -20.11 12.76 14.77
C ARG A 103 -20.84 13.10 16.07
N VAL A 104 -20.32 12.62 17.19
CA VAL A 104 -20.78 13.05 18.50
C VAL A 104 -20.36 14.50 18.60
N GLU A 105 -21.30 15.42 18.42
CA GLU A 105 -21.09 16.79 18.86
C GLU A 105 -20.96 16.70 20.39
N SER A 106 -19.74 16.86 20.88
CA SER A 106 -19.51 17.04 22.30
C SER A 106 -20.16 18.37 22.67
N ASP A 107 -21.28 18.31 23.38
CA ASP A 107 -21.87 19.48 24.04
C ASP A 107 -20.83 20.05 25.02
N ILE A 108 -20.12 21.09 24.57
CA ILE A 108 -19.35 22.02 25.40
C ILE A 108 -19.90 23.42 25.12
#